data_AF-A0A0C2F7V7-F1
#
_entry.id   AF-A0A0C2F7V7-F1
#
_cell.length_a   1.000
_cell.length_b   1.000
_cell.length_c   1.000
_cell.angle_alpha   90.00
_cell.angle_beta   90.00
_cell.angle_gamma   90.00
#
_symmetry.space_group_name_H-M   'P 1'
#
loop_
_entity.id
_entity.type
_entity.pdbx_description
1 polymer ?
#
loop_
_entity_poly.entity_id
_entity_poly.type
_entity_poly.pdbx_seq_one_letter_code
_entity_poly.pdbx_strand_id
1 'polypeptide(L)'
;VGGINMRSADKEAANKVLNQFGVSQDEVTLLVSGSTNPRWVTVPRKCVRLCGGNAMGILSDAAAGELQEGDLILEIDGYNVRGATLEEATEALLESLSEMAELHVEDGRS
;
A
#
# COMPACT_ATOMS: atom_id res chain seq x y z
N VAL A 1 16.83 13.62 -23.02
CA VAL A 1 16.51 13.58 -21.58
C VAL A 1 16.62 12.13 -21.14
N GLY A 2 17.60 11.81 -20.28
CA GLY A 2 17.89 10.44 -19.83
C GLY A 2 17.17 10.18 -18.52
N GLY A 3 16.16 9.30 -18.54
CA GLY A 3 15.52 8.81 -17.33
C GLY A 3 16.44 7.83 -16.60
N ILE A 4 16.37 7.81 -15.28
CA ILE A 4 17.09 6.83 -14.45
C ILE A 4 16.09 5.76 -14.05
N ASN A 5 16.34 4.52 -14.46
CA ASN A 5 15.58 3.38 -13.96
C ASN A 5 16.07 3.03 -12.56
N MET A 6 15.32 3.46 -11.53
CA MET A 6 15.66 3.22 -10.13
C MET A 6 15.70 1.73 -9.75
N ARG A 7 15.07 0.83 -10.51
CA ARG A 7 15.13 -0.62 -10.23
C ARG A 7 16.48 -1.25 -10.56
N SER A 8 17.29 -0.59 -11.39
CA SER A 8 18.59 -1.07 -11.85
C SER A 8 19.70 -0.04 -11.62
N ALA A 9 19.46 0.93 -10.74
CA ALA A 9 20.40 2.01 -10.49
C ALA A 9 21.62 1.48 -9.73
N ASP A 10 22.81 1.73 -10.29
CA ASP A 10 24.08 1.46 -9.64
C ASP A 10 24.58 2.71 -8.87
N LYS A 11 25.73 2.56 -8.20
CA LYS A 11 26.36 3.63 -7.41
C LYS A 11 26.62 4.89 -8.25
N GLU A 12 26.95 4.75 -9.53
CA GLU A 12 27.22 5.88 -10.41
C GLU A 12 25.94 6.63 -10.78
N ALA A 13 24.87 5.89 -11.09
CA ALA A 13 23.55 6.46 -11.30
C ALA A 13 23.03 7.21 -10.06
N ALA A 14 23.20 6.61 -8.87
CA ALA A 14 22.82 7.25 -7.61
C ALA A 14 23.61 8.55 -7.35
N ASN A 15 24.93 8.55 -7.60
CA ASN A 15 25.77 9.73 -7.43
C ASN A 15 25.41 10.86 -8.40
N LYS A 16 24.98 10.55 -9.63
CA LYS A 16 24.50 11.56 -10.59
C LYS A 16 23.24 12.26 -10.07
N VAL A 17 22.32 11.50 -9.48
CA VAL A 17 21.10 12.03 -8.86
C VAL A 17 21.44 12.93 -7.67
N LEU A 18 22.29 12.46 -6.76
CA LEU A 18 22.72 13.25 -5.59
C LEU A 18 23.43 14.55 -5.99
N ASN A 19 24.30 14.51 -7.00
CA ASN A 19 24.96 15.72 -7.49
C ASN A 19 23.98 16.68 -8.17
N GLN A 20 22.94 16.17 -8.85
CA GLN A 20 21.90 17.02 -9.44
C GLN A 20 21.08 17.72 -8.35
N PHE A 21 20.79 17.04 -7.24
CA PHE A 21 20.12 17.65 -6.09
C PHE A 21 21.04 18.58 -5.30
N GLY A 22 22.34 18.30 -5.20
CA GLY A 22 23.29 19.15 -4.46
C GLY A 22 23.51 20.56 -5.05
N VAL A 23 23.06 20.80 -6.29
CA VAL A 23 23.06 22.14 -6.92
C VAL A 23 21.82 22.95 -6.51
N SER A 24 20.73 22.29 -6.10
CA SER A 24 19.53 22.91 -5.54
C SER A 24 19.67 23.01 -4.02
N GLN A 25 19.53 24.19 -3.43
CA GLN A 25 19.47 24.34 -1.97
C GLN A 25 18.09 23.96 -1.39
N ASP A 26 17.28 23.24 -2.16
CA ASP A 26 15.93 22.84 -1.77
C ASP A 26 15.99 21.57 -0.92
N GLU A 27 15.16 21.54 0.13
CA GLU A 27 14.99 20.36 0.95
C GLU A 27 14.36 19.22 0.13
N VAL A 28 15.04 18.07 0.07
CA VAL A 28 14.56 16.87 -0.61
C VAL A 28 14.19 15.81 0.43
N THR A 29 12.90 15.59 0.60
CA THR A 29 12.39 14.53 1.47
C THR A 29 12.30 13.22 0.71
N LEU A 30 13.06 12.21 1.15
CA LEU A 30 13.00 10.85 0.63
C LEU A 30 12.12 9.99 1.54
N LEU A 31 10.96 9.56 1.03
CA LEU A 31 10.15 8.54 1.70
C LEU A 31 10.69 7.16 1.32
N VAL A 32 11.40 6.53 2.25
CA VAL A 32 11.82 5.13 2.14
C VAL A 32 10.79 4.28 2.89
N SER A 33 9.94 3.58 2.14
CA SER A 33 9.08 2.54 2.71
C SER A 33 9.97 1.41 3.23
N GLY A 34 10.30 1.45 4.52
CA GLY A 34 11.00 0.36 5.22
C GLY A 34 10.23 -0.95 5.04
N SER A 35 10.94 -2.08 5.01
CA SER A 35 10.42 -3.45 4.78
C SER A 35 9.04 -3.61 5.38
N THR A 36 8.03 -3.38 4.56
CA THR A 36 6.69 -3.77 4.89
C THR A 36 6.67 -5.27 4.75
N ASN A 37 6.02 -5.97 5.68
CA ASN A 37 5.87 -7.40 5.59
C ASN A 37 4.42 -7.66 5.19
N PRO A 38 4.09 -7.58 3.88
CA PRO A 38 2.77 -7.93 3.43
C PRO A 38 2.43 -9.35 3.90
N ARG A 39 1.25 -9.51 4.46
CA ARG A 39 0.73 -10.80 4.90
C ARG A 39 -0.66 -11.02 4.36
N TRP A 40 -0.99 -12.28 4.13
CA TRP A 40 -2.35 -12.69 3.83
C TRP A 40 -3.08 -12.97 5.13
N VAL A 41 -4.29 -12.43 5.25
CA VAL A 41 -5.20 -12.72 6.36
C VAL A 41 -6.55 -13.15 5.80
N THR A 42 -7.21 -14.05 6.51
CA THR A 42 -8.57 -14.48 6.19
C THR A 42 -9.48 -14.11 7.36
N VAL A 43 -10.41 -13.19 7.13
CA VAL A 43 -11.22 -12.58 8.19
C VAL A 43 -12.71 -12.62 7.87
N PRO A 44 -13.61 -12.59 8.87
CA PRO A 44 -15.04 -12.52 8.59
C PRO A 44 -15.38 -11.23 7.84
N ARG A 45 -15.94 -11.36 6.64
CA ARG A 45 -16.20 -10.24 5.72
C ARG A 45 -17.05 -9.14 6.36
N LYS A 46 -18.08 -9.56 7.13
CA LYS A 46 -18.96 -8.65 7.88
C LYS A 46 -18.26 -7.79 8.94
N CYS A 47 -17.03 -8.14 9.33
CA CYS A 47 -16.26 -7.42 10.33
C CYS A 47 -15.24 -6.46 9.71
N VAL A 48 -15.00 -6.54 8.40
CA VAL A 48 -14.06 -5.64 7.71
C VAL A 48 -14.74 -4.28 7.54
N ARG A 49 -14.12 -3.24 8.10
CA ARG A 49 -14.52 -1.84 7.88
C ARG A 49 -13.41 -1.13 7.15
N LEU A 50 -13.74 -0.51 6.03
CA LEU A 50 -12.80 0.18 5.16
C LEU A 50 -12.90 1.69 5.40
N CYS A 51 -11.76 2.38 5.43
CA CYS A 51 -11.71 3.84 5.43
C CYS A 51 -10.50 4.35 4.64
N GLY A 52 -10.58 5.63 4.23
CA GLY A 52 -9.48 6.31 3.54
C GLY A 52 -8.91 5.54 2.35
N GLY A 53 -7.60 5.69 2.14
CA GLY A 53 -6.86 5.03 1.06
C GLY A 53 -6.77 5.80 -0.26
N ASN A 54 -5.87 5.32 -1.13
CA ASN A 54 -5.67 5.45 -2.59
C ASN A 54 -4.24 4.94 -2.93
N ALA A 55 -3.76 5.04 -4.17
CA ALA A 55 -2.42 4.75 -4.75
C ALA A 55 -1.64 3.55 -4.19
N MET A 56 -1.44 3.49 -2.88
CA MET A 56 -0.86 2.41 -2.10
C MET A 56 -1.87 1.38 -1.59
N GLY A 57 -3.15 1.71 -1.34
CA GLY A 57 -4.17 0.77 -0.81
C GLY A 57 -5.30 1.45 -0.04
N ILE A 58 -6.12 0.66 0.67
CA ILE A 58 -7.25 1.08 1.52
C ILE A 58 -6.95 0.77 2.99
N LEU A 59 -7.34 1.62 3.94
CA LEU A 59 -7.07 1.37 5.36
C LEU A 59 -8.20 0.58 6.02
N SER A 60 -7.84 -0.26 6.99
CA SER A 60 -8.81 -0.87 7.90
C SER A 60 -9.19 0.10 9.02
N ASP A 61 -10.48 0.37 9.18
CA ASP A 61 -11.07 1.23 10.22
C ASP A 61 -11.27 0.49 11.56
N ALA A 62 -11.14 -0.84 11.57
CA ALA A 62 -11.33 -1.64 12.77
C ALA A 62 -10.56 -2.95 12.70
N ALA A 63 -10.17 -3.48 13.86
CA ALA A 63 -9.60 -4.81 13.94
C ALA A 63 -10.65 -5.90 13.66
N ALA A 64 -10.25 -6.94 12.94
CA ALA A 64 -11.06 -8.13 12.65
C ALA A 64 -10.17 -9.38 12.55
N GLY A 65 -10.13 -10.19 13.60
CA GLY A 65 -9.23 -11.35 13.63
C GLY A 65 -7.76 -10.91 13.61
N GLU A 66 -7.02 -11.30 12.57
CA GLU A 66 -5.62 -10.91 12.36
C GLU A 66 -5.44 -9.57 11.64
N LEU A 67 -6.51 -8.98 11.12
CA LEU A 67 -6.52 -7.62 10.58
C LEU A 67 -6.54 -6.62 11.74
N GLN A 68 -5.62 -5.66 11.75
CA GLN A 68 -5.58 -4.58 12.72
C GLN A 68 -6.17 -3.29 12.17
N GLU A 69 -6.61 -2.41 13.07
CA GLU A 69 -6.94 -1.03 12.69
C GLU A 69 -5.69 -0.33 12.16
N GLY A 70 -5.82 0.38 11.04
CA GLY A 70 -4.72 1.05 10.37
C GLY A 70 -3.91 0.17 9.40
N ASP A 71 -4.16 -1.15 9.35
CA ASP A 71 -3.56 -2.01 8.32
C ASP A 71 -3.95 -1.53 6.92
N LEU A 72 -2.97 -1.52 6.01
CA LEU A 72 -3.16 -1.13 4.63
C LEU A 72 -3.52 -2.36 3.79
N ILE A 73 -4.76 -2.42 3.36
CA ILE A 73 -5.31 -3.45 2.47
C ILE A 73 -4.89 -3.13 1.03
N LEU A 74 -4.23 -4.11 0.43
CA LEU A 74 -3.61 -4.04 -0.89
C LEU A 74 -4.41 -4.83 -1.93
N GLU A 75 -5.11 -5.88 -1.49
CA GLU A 75 -5.90 -6.78 -2.31
C GLU A 75 -7.08 -7.36 -1.52
N ILE A 76 -8.22 -7.56 -2.18
CA ILE A 76 -9.43 -8.19 -1.63
C ILE A 76 -9.86 -9.31 -2.59
N ASP A 77 -9.79 -10.56 -2.14
CA ASP A 77 -10.21 -11.74 -2.91
C ASP A 77 -9.62 -11.82 -4.35
N GLY A 78 -8.36 -11.45 -4.53
CA GLY A 78 -7.71 -11.40 -5.85
C GLY A 78 -7.82 -10.05 -6.56
N TYR A 79 -8.66 -9.13 -6.07
CA TYR A 79 -8.84 -7.79 -6.63
C TYR A 79 -7.87 -6.79 -6.00
N ASN A 80 -6.95 -6.25 -6.81
CA ASN A 80 -5.97 -5.26 -6.37
C ASN A 80 -6.66 -3.90 -6.12
N VAL A 81 -6.66 -3.44 -4.87
CA VAL A 81 -7.30 -2.18 -4.47
C VAL A 81 -6.34 -0.98 -4.47
N ARG A 82 -5.11 -1.15 -4.99
CA ARG A 82 -4.18 -0.02 -5.15
C ARG A 82 -4.68 0.95 -6.21
N GLY A 83 -4.92 2.20 -5.79
CA GLY A 83 -5.49 3.22 -6.66
C GLY A 83 -7.00 3.11 -6.85
N ALA A 84 -7.65 2.13 -6.23
CA ALA A 84 -9.09 2.06 -6.15
C ALA A 84 -9.62 3.16 -5.22
N THR A 85 -10.84 3.59 -5.50
CA THR A 85 -11.65 4.39 -4.58
C THR A 85 -12.17 3.52 -3.43
N LEU A 86 -12.59 4.17 -2.34
CA LEU A 86 -13.23 3.47 -1.22
C LEU A 86 -14.49 2.73 -1.66
N GLU A 87 -15.24 3.30 -2.62
CA GLU A 87 -16.46 2.69 -3.17
C GLU A 87 -16.13 1.41 -3.94
N GLU A 88 -15.18 1.45 -4.87
CA GLU A 88 -14.73 0.26 -5.62
C GLU A 88 -14.19 -0.84 -4.70
N ALA A 89 -13.43 -0.48 -3.67
CA ALA A 89 -12.93 -1.45 -2.69
C ALA A 89 -14.06 -2.05 -1.84
N THR A 90 -15.08 -1.26 -1.52
CA THR A 90 -16.28 -1.73 -0.82
C THR A 90 -17.09 -2.67 -1.72
N GLU A 91 -17.23 -2.35 -3.01
CA GLU A 91 -17.86 -3.23 -3.98
C GLU A 91 -17.12 -4.55 -4.12
N ALA A 92 -15.79 -4.53 -4.26
CA ALA A 92 -14.97 -5.74 -4.30
C ALA A 92 -15.14 -6.59 -3.02
N LEU A 93 -15.22 -5.94 -1.85
CA LEU A 93 -15.51 -6.61 -0.59
C LEU A 93 -16.92 -7.20 -0.54
N LEU A 94 -17.89 -6.69 -1.30
CA LEU A 94 -19.29 -7.17 -1.26
C LEU A 94 -19.65 -8.09 -2.44
N GLU A 95 -18.83 -8.14 -3.49
CA GLU A 95 -19.09 -8.91 -4.72
C GLU A 95 -19.10 -10.43 -4.46
N SER A 96 -18.28 -10.90 -3.53
CA SER A 96 -18.18 -12.32 -3.19
C SER A 96 -19.29 -12.77 -2.23
N LEU A 97 -19.85 -13.96 -2.48
CA LEU A 97 -20.81 -14.63 -1.61
C LEU A 97 -20.16 -15.33 -0.40
N SER A 98 -18.82 -15.37 -0.33
CA SER A 98 -18.10 -15.99 0.78
C SER A 98 -18.27 -15.18 2.07
N GLU A 99 -18.53 -15.86 3.19
CA GLU A 99 -18.56 -15.23 4.52
C GLU A 99 -17.19 -14.72 4.98
N MET A 100 -16.12 -15.26 4.39
CA MET A 100 -14.73 -14.87 4.67
C MET A 100 -14.16 -14.04 3.51
N ALA A 101 -13.36 -13.03 3.85
CA ALA A 101 -12.58 -12.25 2.90
C ALA A 101 -11.10 -12.62 3.02
N GLU A 102 -10.46 -12.85 1.88
CA GLU A 102 -9.02 -13.01 1.78
C GLU A 102 -8.39 -11.65 1.47
N LEU A 103 -7.56 -11.15 2.38
CA LEU A 103 -6.98 -9.82 2.28
C LEU A 103 -5.45 -9.92 2.23
N HIS A 104 -4.85 -9.24 1.27
CA HIS A 104 -3.41 -8.97 1.31
C HIS A 104 -3.20 -7.64 1.99
N VAL A 105 -2.54 -7.63 3.14
CA VAL A 105 -2.42 -6.44 3.98
C VAL A 105 -0.97 -6.16 4.35
N GLU A 106 -0.70 -4.90 4.60
CA GLU A 106 0.57 -4.39 5.08
C GLU A 106 0.35 -3.73 6.44
N ASP A 107 1.24 -4.03 7.41
CA ASP A 107 1.13 -3.50 8.78
C ASP A 107 1.00 -1.98 8.77
N GLY A 108 -0.06 -1.48 9.41
CA GLY A 108 -0.21 -0.06 9.69
C GLY A 108 0.94 0.42 10.58
N ARG A 109 1.61 1.53 10.20
CA ARG A 109 2.56 2.18 11.10
C ARG A 109 1.78 2.82 12.25
N SER A 110 1.88 2.23 13.43
CA SER A 110 1.41 2.83 14.70
C SER A 110 2.32 3.95 15.18
#